data_AF-A0A5C8TZX5-F1
#
_entry.id   AF-A0A5C8TZX5-F1
#
_cell.length_a   1.000
_cell.length_b   1.000
_cell.length_c   1.000
_cell.angle_alpha   90.00
_cell.angle_beta   90.00
_cell.angle_gamma   90.00
#
_symmetry.space_group_name_H-M   'P 1'
#
loop_
_entity.id
_entity.type
_entity.pdbx_description
1 polymer ?
#
loop_
_entity_poly.entity_id
_entity_poly.type
_entity_poly.pdbx_seq_one_letter_code
_entity_poly.pdbx_strand_id
1 'polypeptide(L)'
;MMRHAIFALLTASLLTGCVSSQLNDNTSDISANVDTVYTDQVLNNLSKFIDNPHALPNQIIVSAGTVQTSGSVNPSVTFPFTPMIGRTLGLGSTGPTRQVANTIGGSGASLGASFGFQQNYNIAPVNDAIILRNHQSIYRYVMGYDVLDEKNYFPQRVFITDRFHKDPFFYQQPHCVLCAYEQNVFLRSKPRLYPNQKIRRKWLFWDDPVAMVGPGAQKDEFVNLGRYNNHTLYMTRRDYAAGVLSDLVFFTLPIIPPAEVFSSGEPPPPVQVKITNPEEIRPNSDEQSSEEKPKREPRPRAQSKPQTIIVPPAVSRSAPATNAIRPPLEGNQFNLIIPQQILPAQ
;
A
#
# COMPACT_ATOMS: atom_id res chain seq x y z
N MET A 1 1.66 -23.13 56.44
CA MET A 1 2.33 -22.42 55.33
C MET A 1 2.02 -23.01 53.95
N MET A 2 2.33 -24.28 53.64
CA MET A 2 2.23 -24.84 52.27
C MET A 2 0.87 -24.66 51.56
N ARG A 3 -0.26 -24.75 52.28
CA ARG A 3 -1.61 -24.53 51.72
C ARG A 3 -1.86 -23.11 51.16
N HIS A 4 -1.20 -22.08 51.70
CA HIS A 4 -1.39 -20.70 51.22
C HIS A 4 -0.58 -20.40 49.95
N ALA A 5 0.59 -21.03 49.80
CA ALA A 5 1.39 -20.94 48.59
C ALA A 5 0.66 -21.54 47.37
N ILE A 6 -0.01 -22.69 47.55
CA ILE A 6 -0.81 -23.33 46.49
C ILE A 6 -1.98 -22.42 46.08
N PHE A 7 -2.70 -21.82 47.04
CA PHE A 7 -3.81 -20.91 46.73
C PHE A 7 -3.35 -19.67 45.95
N ALA A 8 -2.21 -19.07 46.34
CA ALA A 8 -1.63 -17.92 45.65
C ALA A 8 -1.15 -18.26 44.23
N LEU A 9 -0.61 -19.46 44.00
CA LEU A 9 -0.21 -19.92 42.68
C LEU A 9 -1.42 -20.14 41.75
N LEU A 10 -2.54 -20.61 42.31
CA LEU A 10 -3.77 -20.91 41.58
C LEU A 10 -4.55 -19.63 41.21
N THR A 11 -4.56 -18.61 42.08
CA THR A 11 -5.09 -17.28 41.70
C THR A 11 -4.18 -16.54 40.72
N ALA A 12 -2.85 -16.67 40.84
CA ALA A 12 -1.93 -16.07 39.87
C ALA A 12 -2.11 -16.63 38.45
N SER A 13 -2.32 -17.94 38.31
CA SER A 13 -2.56 -18.58 37.01
C SER A 13 -3.93 -18.25 36.40
N LEU A 14 -4.97 -18.07 37.23
CA LEU A 14 -6.27 -17.54 36.76
C LEU A 14 -6.17 -16.10 36.23
N LEU A 15 -5.32 -15.26 36.83
CA LEU A 15 -5.14 -13.86 36.40
C LEU A 15 -4.32 -13.71 35.11
N THR A 16 -3.43 -14.67 34.79
CA THR A 16 -2.64 -14.61 33.54
C THR A 16 -3.46 -14.80 32.26
N GLY A 17 -4.67 -15.38 32.33
CA GLY A 17 -5.51 -15.62 31.15
C GLY A 17 -6.13 -14.34 30.57
N CYS A 18 -6.50 -13.36 31.40
CA CYS A 18 -7.23 -12.18 30.94
C CYS A 18 -6.40 -11.25 30.04
N VAL A 19 -5.07 -11.23 30.22
CA VAL A 19 -4.16 -10.35 29.46
C VAL A 19 -4.01 -10.81 28.01
N SER A 20 -4.15 -12.11 27.71
CA SER A 20 -4.00 -12.60 26.33
C SER A 20 -5.18 -12.23 25.43
N SER A 21 -6.42 -12.22 25.95
CA SER A 21 -7.60 -11.79 25.19
C SER A 21 -7.46 -10.34 24.72
N GLN A 22 -7.10 -9.44 25.65
CA GLN A 22 -6.95 -8.01 25.34
C GLN A 22 -5.87 -7.76 24.27
N LEU A 23 -4.82 -8.57 24.19
CA LEU A 23 -3.82 -8.47 23.12
C LEU A 23 -4.40 -8.89 21.76
N ASN A 24 -5.22 -9.94 21.74
CA ASN A 24 -5.85 -10.46 20.53
C ASN A 24 -6.92 -9.51 19.98
N ASP A 25 -7.76 -8.94 20.86
CA ASP A 25 -8.81 -7.99 20.50
C ASP A 25 -8.20 -6.71 19.89
N ASN A 26 -7.17 -6.14 20.53
CA ASN A 26 -6.42 -4.99 19.98
C ASN A 26 -5.73 -5.32 18.63
N THR A 27 -5.24 -6.55 18.44
CA THR A 27 -4.62 -6.97 17.17
C THR A 27 -5.66 -7.05 16.05
N SER A 28 -6.86 -7.54 16.36
CA SER A 28 -8.00 -7.55 15.44
C SER A 28 -8.41 -6.14 15.02
N ASP A 29 -8.61 -5.23 15.98
CA ASP A 29 -8.99 -3.83 15.70
C ASP A 29 -7.93 -3.10 14.85
N ILE A 30 -6.65 -3.34 15.12
CA ILE A 30 -5.56 -2.76 14.32
C ILE A 30 -5.58 -3.31 12.88
N SER A 31 -5.84 -4.59 12.68
CA SER A 31 -5.94 -5.18 11.33
C SER A 31 -7.11 -4.60 10.54
N ALA A 32 -8.26 -4.36 11.19
CA ALA A 32 -9.42 -3.71 10.57
C ALA A 32 -9.11 -2.27 10.14
N ASN A 33 -8.35 -1.52 10.94
CA ASN A 33 -7.96 -0.14 10.62
C ASN A 33 -7.01 -0.02 9.41
N VAL A 34 -6.24 -1.05 9.09
CA VAL A 34 -5.35 -1.02 7.90
C VAL A 34 -6.17 -1.20 6.62
N ASP A 35 -7.16 -2.10 6.61
CA ASP A 35 -8.03 -2.33 5.45
C ASP A 35 -8.94 -1.12 5.16
N THR A 36 -9.49 -0.48 6.20
CA THR A 36 -10.26 0.77 6.02
C THR A 36 -9.38 1.89 5.46
N VAL A 37 -8.16 2.06 5.94
CA VAL A 37 -7.22 3.09 5.41
C VAL A 37 -6.87 2.86 3.93
N TYR A 38 -6.74 1.61 3.46
CA TYR A 38 -6.53 1.35 2.04
C TYR A 38 -7.81 1.51 1.22
N THR A 39 -8.96 1.08 1.75
CA THR A 39 -10.27 1.24 1.12
C THR A 39 -10.63 2.72 0.94
N ASP A 40 -10.43 3.56 1.96
CA ASP A 40 -10.65 5.01 1.93
C ASP A 40 -9.74 5.69 0.91
N GLN A 41 -8.48 5.25 0.78
CA GLN A 41 -7.58 5.76 -0.27
C GLN A 41 -8.10 5.42 -1.67
N VAL A 42 -8.57 4.19 -1.89
CA VAL A 42 -9.13 3.77 -3.18
C VAL A 42 -10.39 4.57 -3.53
N LEU A 43 -11.30 4.77 -2.58
CA LEU A 43 -12.53 5.53 -2.75
C LEU A 43 -12.28 7.05 -2.93
N ASN A 44 -11.33 7.62 -2.19
CA ASN A 44 -10.88 9.00 -2.38
C ASN A 44 -10.22 9.20 -3.75
N ASN A 45 -9.44 8.23 -4.24
CA ASN A 45 -8.89 8.29 -5.58
C ASN A 45 -9.98 8.16 -6.66
N LEU A 46 -10.89 7.19 -6.53
CA LEU A 46 -12.02 7.02 -7.45
C LEU A 46 -12.87 8.29 -7.59
N SER A 47 -13.20 8.97 -6.48
CA SER A 47 -13.94 10.23 -6.52
C SER A 47 -13.20 11.36 -7.24
N LYS A 48 -11.86 11.44 -7.17
CA LYS A 48 -11.07 12.38 -7.98
C LYS A 48 -11.11 12.07 -9.48
N PHE A 49 -11.23 10.79 -9.85
CA PHE A 49 -11.36 10.39 -11.25
C PHE A 49 -12.74 10.72 -11.85
N ILE A 50 -13.79 10.88 -11.03
CA ILE A 50 -15.09 11.43 -11.47
C ILE A 50 -14.90 12.86 -11.99
N ASP A 51 -14.25 13.71 -11.20
CA ASP A 51 -14.03 15.12 -11.54
C ASP A 51 -12.97 15.31 -12.64
N ASN A 52 -11.92 14.47 -12.65
CA ASN A 52 -10.82 14.57 -13.60
C ASN A 52 -10.30 13.18 -14.04
N PRO A 53 -10.62 12.73 -15.27
CA PRO A 53 -10.15 11.47 -15.83
C PRO A 53 -8.61 11.33 -15.96
N HIS A 54 -7.86 12.42 -15.78
CA HIS A 54 -6.39 12.47 -15.81
C HIS A 54 -5.78 12.82 -14.43
N ALA A 55 -6.55 12.73 -13.34
CA ALA A 55 -6.02 12.85 -11.99
C ALA A 55 -4.85 11.87 -11.76
N LEU A 56 -3.87 12.28 -10.95
CA LEU A 56 -2.87 11.37 -10.41
C LEU A 56 -3.39 10.86 -9.05
N PRO A 57 -3.41 9.54 -8.80
CA PRO A 57 -3.85 9.04 -7.52
C PRO A 57 -2.86 9.42 -6.42
N ASN A 58 -3.35 9.80 -5.24
CA ASN A 58 -2.53 9.90 -4.05
C ASN A 58 -2.61 8.58 -3.28
N GLN A 59 -1.46 7.94 -3.06
CA GLN A 59 -1.41 6.70 -2.31
C GLN A 59 -0.24 6.72 -1.33
N ILE A 60 -0.51 6.19 -0.14
CA ILE A 60 0.46 5.97 0.91
C ILE A 60 0.65 4.47 1.12
N ILE A 61 1.91 4.07 1.33
CA ILE A 61 2.26 2.72 1.73
C ILE A 61 2.53 2.75 3.23
N VAL A 62 1.79 1.93 3.98
CA VAL A 62 2.12 1.63 5.37
C VAL A 62 3.24 0.60 5.34
N SER A 63 4.49 1.07 5.44
CA SER A 63 5.69 0.23 5.23
C SER A 63 5.88 -0.76 6.38
N ALA A 64 5.76 -0.26 7.61
CA ALA A 64 5.64 -1.05 8.82
C ALA A 64 4.96 -0.20 9.89
N GLY A 65 4.10 -0.82 10.70
CA GLY A 65 3.62 -0.26 11.96
C GLY A 65 4.30 -0.96 13.13
N THR A 66 4.86 -0.22 14.08
CA THR A 66 5.18 -0.76 15.40
C THR A 66 4.01 -0.49 16.34
N VAL A 67 3.41 -1.56 16.83
CA VAL A 67 2.39 -1.53 17.87
C VAL A 67 3.08 -1.83 19.18
N GLN A 68 3.37 -0.81 19.99
CA GLN A 68 3.95 -0.99 21.31
C GLN A 68 2.85 -0.96 22.37
N THR A 69 2.57 -2.12 22.98
CA THR A 69 1.64 -2.27 24.09
C THR A 69 2.40 -2.46 25.41
N SER A 70 2.76 -1.38 26.10
CA SER A 70 3.07 -1.44 27.54
C SER A 70 1.77 -1.27 28.32
N GLY A 71 1.48 -1.83 29.51
CA GLY A 71 2.25 -2.67 30.43
C GLY A 71 1.88 -2.55 31.94
N SER A 72 0.68 -2.10 32.35
CA SER A 72 0.36 -1.72 33.77
C SER A 72 -0.40 -2.73 34.62
N VAL A 73 -0.05 -2.71 35.90
CA VAL A 73 -0.98 -2.60 37.03
C VAL A 73 -0.25 -1.84 38.14
N ASN A 74 -0.87 -0.85 38.79
CA ASN A 74 -0.32 -0.19 40.00
C ASN A 74 -1.15 -0.56 41.23
N PRO A 75 -1.03 -1.78 41.80
CA PRO A 75 -1.64 -2.10 43.08
C PRO A 75 -0.96 -1.30 44.21
N SER A 76 -1.60 -0.22 44.66
CA SER A 76 -1.27 0.45 45.91
C SER A 76 -1.94 -0.27 47.08
N VAL A 77 -1.14 -0.89 47.94
CA VAL A 77 -1.63 -1.41 49.23
C VAL A 77 -1.25 -0.42 50.33
N THR A 78 -2.23 0.41 50.71
CA THR A 78 -2.09 1.36 51.82
C THR A 78 -2.33 0.63 53.13
N PHE A 79 -1.26 0.44 53.92
CA PHE A 79 -1.37 -0.11 55.27
C PHE A 79 -1.56 1.05 56.26
N PRO A 80 -2.71 1.16 56.97
CA PRO A 80 -3.04 2.35 57.76
C PRO A 80 -2.22 2.54 59.05
N PHE A 81 -1.20 1.73 59.30
CA PHE A 81 -0.41 1.77 60.54
C PHE A 81 1.09 1.62 60.28
N THR A 82 1.89 2.47 60.94
CA THR A 82 3.37 2.55 60.98
C THR A 82 4.04 3.34 59.83
N PRO A 83 4.85 4.39 60.14
CA PRO A 83 5.71 5.05 59.16
C PRO A 83 6.94 4.18 58.86
N MET A 84 6.91 3.45 57.75
CA MET A 84 8.03 2.61 57.30
C MET A 84 8.76 3.27 56.11
N ILE A 85 10.10 3.22 56.10
CA ILE A 85 10.91 3.75 55.01
C ILE A 85 10.76 2.81 53.79
N GLY A 86 9.90 3.19 52.86
CA GLY A 86 9.67 2.45 51.62
C GLY A 86 10.87 2.53 50.66
N ARG A 87 11.36 1.38 50.20
CA ARG A 87 12.29 1.28 49.07
C ARG A 87 11.55 0.77 47.84
N THR A 88 11.23 1.66 46.92
CA THR A 88 10.56 1.32 45.66
C THR A 88 11.54 0.59 44.73
N LEU A 89 11.37 -0.72 44.55
CA LEU A 89 12.14 -1.49 43.58
C LEU A 89 11.42 -1.50 42.22
N GLY A 90 11.87 -0.64 41.30
CA GLY A 90 11.41 -0.69 39.91
C GLY A 90 12.05 -1.87 39.16
N LEU A 91 11.32 -2.96 38.97
CA LEU A 91 11.69 -4.01 38.01
C LEU A 91 11.17 -3.63 36.61
N GLY A 92 11.99 -2.89 35.85
CA GLY A 92 11.76 -2.69 34.43
C GLY A 92 12.02 -3.98 33.65
N SER A 93 10.99 -4.54 33.01
CA SER A 93 11.09 -5.77 32.22
C SER A 93 11.65 -5.55 30.82
N THR A 94 12.93 -5.13 30.72
CA THR A 94 13.91 -5.42 29.64
C THR A 94 15.12 -4.47 29.78
N GLY A 95 16.27 -4.98 30.23
CA GLY A 95 17.54 -4.24 30.29
C GLY A 95 18.00 -3.87 31.72
N PRO A 96 19.30 -3.99 32.05
CA PRO A 96 19.81 -3.85 33.42
C PRO A 96 20.08 -2.38 33.83
N THR A 97 19.11 -1.49 33.67
CA THR A 97 19.26 -0.07 34.06
C THR A 97 18.59 0.18 35.41
N ARG A 98 19.34 0.02 36.50
CA ARG A 98 18.85 0.26 37.87
C ARG A 98 18.70 1.77 38.16
N GLN A 99 17.52 2.33 37.93
CA GLN A 99 17.15 3.62 38.52
C GLN A 99 16.59 3.40 39.93
N VAL A 100 17.23 4.02 40.92
CA VAL A 100 16.79 4.02 42.33
C VAL A 100 16.28 5.42 42.66
N ALA A 101 14.96 5.58 42.75
CA ALA A 101 14.32 6.83 43.15
C ALA A 101 13.95 6.78 44.64
N ASN A 102 14.60 7.60 45.45
CA ASN A 102 14.27 7.74 46.88
C ASN A 102 13.14 8.76 47.05
N THR A 103 11.88 8.32 46.92
CA THR A 103 10.71 9.20 47.10
C THR A 103 10.24 9.15 48.55
N ILE A 104 10.32 10.27 49.27
CA ILE A 104 9.75 10.40 50.62
C ILE A 104 8.27 10.77 50.47
N GLY A 105 7.43 9.74 50.33
CA GLY A 105 5.96 9.82 50.35
C GLY A 105 5.38 8.86 51.39
N GLY A 106 4.13 9.08 51.79
CA GLY A 106 3.48 8.32 52.88
C GLY A 106 3.49 6.80 52.70
N SER A 107 3.46 6.07 53.82
CA SER A 107 3.66 4.61 53.89
C SER A 107 2.60 3.82 53.09
N GLY A 108 2.92 3.53 51.83
CA GLY A 108 2.14 2.66 50.95
C GLY A 108 3.09 1.90 50.04
N ALA A 109 3.00 0.57 50.05
CA ALA A 109 3.76 -0.25 49.12
C ALA A 109 3.02 -0.25 47.79
N SER A 110 3.42 0.61 46.86
CA SER A 110 3.04 0.50 45.46
C SER A 110 3.98 -0.48 44.77
N LEU A 111 3.45 -1.66 44.40
CA LEU A 111 3.97 -2.30 43.19
C LEU A 111 3.39 -1.55 42.00
N GLY A 112 4.18 -1.40 40.94
CA GLY A 112 3.75 -0.69 39.74
C GLY A 112 4.40 -1.20 38.46
N ALA A 113 3.59 -1.29 37.42
CA ALA A 113 3.96 -1.52 36.02
C ALA A 113 3.24 -0.46 35.15
N SER A 114 3.47 -0.29 33.82
CA SER A 114 2.97 0.88 33.03
C SER A 114 2.22 0.64 31.67
N PHE A 115 0.88 0.90 31.61
CA PHE A 115 -0.20 1.08 30.54
C PHE A 115 0.04 1.81 29.19
N GLY A 116 1.26 2.07 28.73
CA GLY A 116 1.42 2.85 27.49
C GLY A 116 1.14 2.07 26.19
N PHE A 117 -0.04 2.26 25.59
CA PHE A 117 -0.29 1.86 24.19
C PHE A 117 0.17 2.97 23.24
N GLN A 118 1.21 2.72 22.44
CA GLN A 118 1.69 3.62 21.40
C GLN A 118 1.72 2.87 20.05
N GLN A 119 0.91 3.35 19.11
CA GLN A 119 0.95 2.89 17.72
C GLN A 119 1.75 3.89 16.90
N ASN A 120 2.75 3.43 16.15
CA ASN A 120 3.53 4.28 15.25
C ASN A 120 3.58 3.62 13.86
N TYR A 121 2.93 4.24 12.88
CA TYR A 121 2.91 3.78 11.49
C TYR A 121 3.89 4.60 10.67
N ASN A 122 4.88 3.95 10.06
CA ASN A 122 5.75 4.62 9.10
C ASN A 122 5.05 4.70 7.74
N ILE A 123 4.53 5.89 7.43
CA ILE A 123 3.76 6.18 6.23
C ILE A 123 4.70 6.81 5.18
N ALA A 124 4.92 6.10 4.08
CA ALA A 124 5.69 6.60 2.94
C ALA A 124 4.76 6.90 1.74
N PRO A 125 4.79 8.09 1.13
CA PRO A 125 4.06 8.36 -0.10
C PRO A 125 4.66 7.60 -1.28
N VAL A 126 3.80 7.13 -2.19
CA VAL A 126 4.25 6.53 -3.46
C VAL A 126 4.79 7.64 -4.37
N ASN A 127 6.12 7.75 -4.46
CA ASN A 127 6.80 8.76 -5.27
C ASN A 127 7.27 8.25 -6.64
N ASP A 128 7.11 6.95 -6.92
CA ASP A 128 7.51 6.35 -8.21
C ASP A 128 6.49 6.69 -9.31
N ALA A 129 6.94 7.40 -10.35
CA ALA A 129 6.10 7.84 -11.45
C ALA A 129 5.52 6.69 -12.31
N ILE A 130 6.20 5.54 -12.39
CA ILE A 130 5.71 4.35 -13.10
C ILE A 130 4.59 3.71 -12.29
N ILE A 131 4.75 3.56 -10.97
CA ILE A 131 3.71 3.03 -10.09
C ILE A 131 2.48 3.94 -10.09
N LEU A 132 2.65 5.27 -9.96
CA LEU A 132 1.54 6.23 -10.03
C LEU A 132 0.81 6.18 -11.38
N ARG A 133 1.53 6.04 -12.49
CA ARG A 133 0.93 5.89 -13.84
C ARG A 133 0.18 4.56 -13.99
N ASN A 134 0.71 3.49 -13.44
CA ASN A 134 0.05 2.20 -13.39
C ASN A 134 -1.27 2.28 -12.62
N HIS A 135 -1.26 2.88 -11.43
CA HIS A 135 -2.46 3.06 -10.61
C HIS A 135 -3.48 3.95 -11.33
N GLN A 136 -3.05 5.06 -11.94
CA GLN A 136 -3.89 5.89 -12.81
C GLN A 136 -4.56 5.07 -13.92
N SER A 137 -3.85 4.15 -14.57
CA SER A 137 -4.43 3.30 -15.63
C SER A 137 -5.48 2.32 -15.09
N ILE A 138 -5.30 1.79 -13.87
CA ILE A 138 -6.27 0.91 -13.20
C ILE A 138 -7.55 1.70 -12.88
N TYR A 139 -7.42 2.86 -12.23
CA TYR A 139 -8.59 3.71 -11.92
C TYR A 139 -9.35 4.14 -13.18
N ARG A 140 -8.64 4.58 -14.25
CA ARG A 140 -9.26 4.94 -15.53
C ARG A 140 -9.95 3.75 -16.22
N TYR A 141 -9.42 2.54 -16.06
CA TYR A 141 -10.05 1.32 -16.57
C TYR A 141 -11.33 0.96 -15.80
N VAL A 142 -11.28 1.02 -14.46
CA VAL A 142 -12.42 0.77 -13.56
C VAL A 142 -13.55 1.76 -13.82
N MET A 143 -13.25 3.06 -13.90
CA MET A 143 -14.23 4.09 -14.26
C MET A 143 -14.74 3.99 -15.71
N GLY A 144 -14.09 3.15 -16.54
CA GLY A 144 -14.50 2.91 -17.92
C GLY A 144 -14.04 3.97 -18.93
N TYR A 145 -13.16 4.89 -18.53
CA TYR A 145 -12.58 5.92 -19.40
C TYR A 145 -11.56 5.39 -20.40
N ASP A 146 -10.84 4.31 -20.06
CA ASP A 146 -9.78 3.74 -20.91
C ASP A 146 -9.80 2.21 -20.93
N VAL A 147 -9.07 1.63 -21.87
CA VAL A 147 -8.76 0.20 -21.95
C VAL A 147 -7.41 -0.06 -21.26
N LEU A 148 -7.38 -1.08 -20.41
CA LEU A 148 -6.15 -1.56 -19.80
C LEU A 148 -5.35 -2.34 -20.85
N ASP A 149 -4.22 -1.78 -21.29
CA ASP A 149 -3.36 -2.35 -22.32
C ASP A 149 -1.86 -2.14 -22.01
N GLU A 150 -0.96 -2.73 -22.79
CA GLU A 150 0.50 -2.59 -22.62
C GLU A 150 1.06 -1.18 -22.85
N LYS A 151 0.28 -0.25 -23.43
CA LYS A 151 0.71 1.13 -23.68
C LYS A 151 0.44 2.02 -22.47
N ASN A 152 -0.62 1.69 -21.74
CA ASN A 152 -1.07 2.42 -20.56
C ASN A 152 -0.51 1.83 -19.26
N TYR A 153 -0.29 0.51 -19.19
CA TYR A 153 0.17 -0.22 -18.01
C TYR A 153 1.58 -0.80 -18.20
N PHE A 154 2.52 -0.37 -17.36
CA PHE A 154 3.95 -0.67 -17.48
C PHE A 154 4.38 -1.67 -16.40
N PRO A 155 4.71 -2.92 -16.75
CA PRO A 155 5.19 -3.89 -15.78
C PRO A 155 6.47 -3.41 -15.10
N GLN A 156 6.63 -3.77 -13.83
CA GLN A 156 7.93 -3.65 -13.17
C GLN A 156 8.97 -4.48 -13.92
N ARG A 157 10.22 -4.02 -13.87
CA ARG A 157 11.36 -4.70 -14.49
C ARG A 157 12.31 -5.19 -13.42
N VAL A 158 12.63 -6.47 -13.48
CA VAL A 158 13.62 -7.13 -12.63
C VAL A 158 14.96 -7.18 -13.34
N PHE A 159 16.06 -6.99 -12.61
CA PHE A 159 17.40 -7.11 -13.17
C PHE A 159 17.86 -8.57 -13.01
N ILE A 160 18.02 -9.27 -14.13
CA ILE A 160 18.42 -10.68 -14.19
C ILE A 160 19.57 -10.79 -15.19
N THR A 161 20.68 -11.41 -14.78
CA THR A 161 21.83 -11.74 -15.65
C THR A 161 22.25 -10.57 -16.57
N ASP A 162 22.58 -9.44 -15.93
CA ASP A 162 23.07 -8.20 -16.57
C ASP A 162 22.04 -7.41 -17.42
N ARG A 163 20.74 -7.76 -17.39
CA ARG A 163 19.70 -7.04 -18.14
C ARG A 163 18.40 -6.84 -17.36
N PHE A 164 17.68 -5.76 -17.69
CA PHE A 164 16.33 -5.54 -17.21
C PHE A 164 15.30 -6.34 -18.02
N HIS A 165 14.75 -7.38 -17.40
CA HIS A 165 13.65 -8.17 -17.93
C HIS A 165 12.32 -7.67 -17.37
N LYS A 166 11.21 -7.84 -18.10
CA LYS A 166 9.87 -7.69 -17.52
C LYS A 166 9.68 -8.81 -16.49
N ASP A 167 9.14 -8.50 -15.32
CA ASP A 167 8.84 -9.53 -14.32
C ASP A 167 7.79 -10.53 -14.87
N PRO A 168 8.08 -11.85 -14.93
CA PRO A 168 7.12 -12.84 -15.39
C PRO A 168 5.94 -13.04 -14.41
N PHE A 169 6.14 -12.85 -13.11
CA PHE A 169 5.09 -13.03 -12.09
C PHE A 169 3.99 -11.98 -12.21
N PHE A 170 4.34 -10.78 -12.67
CA PHE A 170 3.43 -9.66 -12.89
C PHE A 170 2.28 -9.94 -13.88
N TYR A 171 2.41 -11.01 -14.67
CA TYR A 171 1.43 -11.46 -15.65
C TYR A 171 0.77 -12.81 -15.30
N GLN A 172 1.11 -13.40 -14.16
CA GLN A 172 0.56 -14.66 -13.67
C GLN A 172 -0.63 -14.41 -12.74
N GLN A 173 -1.63 -15.28 -12.83
CA GLN A 173 -2.77 -15.24 -11.91
C GLN A 173 -2.36 -15.73 -10.52
N PRO A 174 -3.02 -15.26 -9.44
CA PRO A 174 -4.21 -14.40 -9.46
C PRO A 174 -3.93 -12.88 -9.48
N HIS A 175 -2.69 -12.45 -9.22
CA HIS A 175 -2.35 -11.05 -8.90
C HIS A 175 -2.01 -10.17 -10.11
N CYS A 176 -1.90 -10.74 -11.32
CA CYS A 176 -1.74 -9.95 -12.55
C CYS A 176 -2.88 -8.94 -12.76
N VAL A 177 -2.54 -7.73 -13.19
CA VAL A 177 -3.52 -6.72 -13.63
C VAL A 177 -3.77 -6.85 -15.14
N LEU A 178 -2.69 -7.00 -15.91
CA LEU A 178 -2.72 -7.61 -17.24
C LEU A 178 -2.18 -9.03 -17.12
N CYS A 179 -2.99 -10.03 -17.46
CA CYS A 179 -2.65 -11.44 -17.39
C CYS A 179 -2.32 -11.97 -18.78
N ALA A 180 -1.40 -12.94 -18.92
CA ALA A 180 -1.22 -13.64 -20.20
C ALA A 180 -2.21 -14.79 -20.38
N TYR A 181 -2.58 -15.06 -21.63
CA TYR A 181 -3.29 -16.28 -22.00
C TYR A 181 -2.47 -17.55 -21.74
N GLU A 182 -1.15 -17.49 -21.94
CA GLU A 182 -0.25 -18.65 -21.84
C GLU A 182 0.93 -18.32 -20.92
N GLN A 183 0.88 -18.78 -19.66
CA GLN A 183 1.87 -18.45 -18.63
C GLN A 183 3.29 -18.94 -18.98
N ASN A 184 3.41 -20.05 -19.71
CA ASN A 184 4.70 -20.68 -20.05
C ASN A 184 5.44 -20.02 -21.23
N VAL A 185 4.81 -19.09 -21.95
CA VAL A 185 5.34 -18.54 -23.22
C VAL A 185 6.16 -17.26 -23.04
N PHE A 186 6.11 -16.64 -21.86
CA PHE A 186 6.78 -15.38 -21.52
C PHE A 186 8.26 -15.29 -21.88
N LEU A 187 9.00 -16.40 -21.74
CA LEU A 187 10.44 -16.43 -21.98
C LEU A 187 10.81 -16.52 -23.47
N ARG A 188 9.85 -16.81 -24.37
CA ARG A 188 10.12 -17.13 -25.77
C ARG A 188 9.51 -16.16 -26.78
N SER A 189 8.37 -15.54 -26.46
CA SER A 189 7.72 -14.59 -27.37
C SER A 189 6.94 -13.53 -26.60
N LYS A 190 6.45 -12.50 -27.31
CA LYS A 190 5.57 -11.48 -26.74
C LYS A 190 4.16 -12.09 -26.56
N PRO A 191 3.69 -12.36 -25.33
CA PRO A 191 2.44 -13.06 -25.14
C PRO A 191 1.25 -12.13 -25.37
N ARG A 192 0.10 -12.73 -25.71
CA ARG A 192 -1.18 -12.03 -25.72
C ARG A 192 -1.61 -11.79 -24.28
N LEU A 193 -1.95 -10.54 -23.96
CA LEU A 193 -2.42 -10.13 -22.64
C LEU A 193 -3.93 -9.84 -22.65
N TYR A 194 -4.56 -9.96 -21.49
CA TYR A 194 -5.94 -9.54 -21.22
C TYR A 194 -6.05 -8.92 -19.82
N PRO A 195 -6.99 -7.98 -19.58
CA PRO A 195 -7.26 -7.46 -18.24
C PRO A 195 -7.76 -8.57 -17.30
N ASN A 196 -7.31 -8.57 -16.05
CA ASN A 196 -7.82 -9.52 -15.06
C ASN A 196 -9.32 -9.32 -14.85
N GLN A 197 -10.10 -10.40 -14.98
CA GLN A 197 -11.56 -10.39 -14.87
C GLN A 197 -12.06 -9.95 -13.49
N LYS A 198 -11.20 -10.06 -12.47
CA LYS A 198 -11.43 -9.55 -11.12
C LYS A 198 -11.50 -8.02 -11.05
N ILE A 199 -10.76 -7.32 -11.90
CA ILE A 199 -10.84 -5.85 -12.04
C ILE A 199 -12.06 -5.52 -12.89
N ARG A 200 -13.24 -5.49 -12.28
CA ARG A 200 -14.48 -5.14 -12.99
C ARG A 200 -14.52 -3.64 -13.30
N ARG A 201 -15.18 -3.30 -14.42
CA ARG A 201 -15.40 -1.92 -14.88
C ARG A 201 -16.82 -1.47 -14.54
N LYS A 202 -17.01 -0.17 -14.35
CA LYS A 202 -18.32 0.51 -14.21
C LYS A 202 -19.23 -0.10 -13.12
N TRP A 203 -18.65 -0.51 -12.00
CA TRP A 203 -19.38 -0.98 -10.81
C TRP A 203 -19.65 0.14 -9.79
N LEU A 204 -18.92 1.27 -9.91
CA LEU A 204 -19.06 2.43 -9.03
C LEU A 204 -20.11 3.40 -9.59
N PHE A 205 -20.97 3.88 -8.70
CA PHE A 205 -22.00 4.89 -8.94
C PHE A 205 -21.80 6.04 -7.94
N TRP A 206 -22.31 7.23 -8.26
CA TRP A 206 -22.18 8.42 -7.41
C TRP A 206 -23.40 9.34 -7.55
N ASP A 207 -23.58 10.23 -6.59
CA ASP A 207 -24.69 11.20 -6.48
C ASP A 207 -24.59 12.41 -7.44
N ASP A 208 -24.25 12.16 -8.70
CA ASP A 208 -24.55 13.09 -9.78
C ASP A 208 -26.03 12.90 -10.21
N PRO A 209 -26.86 13.95 -10.27
CA PRO A 209 -28.25 13.88 -10.72
C PRO A 209 -28.43 13.34 -12.14
N VAL A 210 -27.36 13.23 -12.94
CA VAL A 210 -27.35 12.57 -14.26
C VAL A 210 -26.86 11.12 -14.16
N ALA A 211 -25.90 10.80 -13.28
CA ALA A 211 -25.33 9.45 -13.17
C ALA A 211 -26.22 8.45 -12.42
N MET A 212 -27.05 8.92 -11.47
CA MET A 212 -27.99 8.06 -10.75
C MET A 212 -29.26 7.69 -11.55
N VAL A 213 -29.52 8.37 -12.67
CA VAL A 213 -30.74 8.15 -13.48
C VAL A 213 -30.52 7.04 -14.52
N GLY A 214 -30.05 5.89 -14.04
CA GLY A 214 -30.26 4.61 -14.73
C GLY A 214 -31.74 4.24 -14.59
N PRO A 215 -32.50 4.05 -15.68
CA PRO A 215 -33.94 3.80 -15.60
C PRO A 215 -34.23 2.44 -14.93
N GLY A 216 -34.68 2.47 -13.67
CA GLY A 216 -35.21 1.31 -12.96
C GLY A 216 -34.38 0.78 -11.77
N ALA A 217 -33.24 1.39 -11.44
CA ALA A 217 -32.42 0.91 -10.32
C ALA A 217 -33.11 1.21 -8.96
N GLN A 218 -33.53 0.17 -8.24
CA GLN A 218 -34.20 0.31 -6.94
C GLN A 218 -33.19 0.77 -5.87
N LYS A 219 -33.60 1.69 -4.98
CA LYS A 219 -32.72 2.20 -3.91
C LYS A 219 -32.12 1.10 -3.03
N ASP A 220 -32.85 0.01 -2.81
CA ASP A 220 -32.41 -1.12 -1.98
C ASP A 220 -31.31 -1.98 -2.63
N GLU A 221 -31.08 -1.83 -3.93
CA GLU A 221 -30.03 -2.54 -4.66
C GLU A 221 -28.63 -1.97 -4.40
N PHE A 222 -28.50 -0.75 -3.87
CA PHE A 222 -27.21 -0.10 -3.65
C PHE A 222 -26.70 -0.18 -2.21
N VAL A 223 -25.39 -0.32 -2.08
CA VAL A 223 -24.63 -0.14 -0.84
C VAL A 223 -23.94 1.23 -0.90
N ASN A 224 -24.19 2.08 0.10
CA ASN A 224 -23.49 3.36 0.26
C ASN A 224 -22.09 3.10 0.83
N LEU A 225 -21.06 3.65 0.17
CA LEU A 225 -19.65 3.47 0.49
C LEU A 225 -19.07 4.63 1.33
N GLY A 226 -19.84 5.70 1.51
CA GLY A 226 -19.43 6.93 2.17
C GLY A 226 -19.31 8.11 1.21
N ARG A 227 -18.94 9.27 1.76
CA ARG A 227 -18.77 10.53 1.02
C ARG A 227 -17.29 10.87 0.89
N TYR A 228 -16.82 11.02 -0.35
CA TYR A 228 -15.43 11.31 -0.69
C TYR A 228 -15.38 12.51 -1.64
N ASN A 229 -14.63 13.54 -1.23
CA ASN A 229 -14.63 14.85 -1.88
C ASN A 229 -16.07 15.39 -2.05
N ASN A 230 -16.49 15.69 -3.27
CA ASN A 230 -17.82 16.24 -3.58
C ASN A 230 -18.89 15.17 -3.79
N HIS A 231 -18.54 13.87 -3.76
CA HIS A 231 -19.39 12.77 -4.20
C HIS A 231 -19.70 11.78 -3.06
N THR A 232 -20.95 11.37 -2.92
CA THR A 232 -21.35 10.16 -2.19
C THR A 232 -21.26 8.97 -3.12
N LEU A 233 -20.50 7.95 -2.72
CA LEU A 233 -20.18 6.79 -3.56
C LEU A 233 -21.07 5.60 -3.23
N TYR A 234 -21.43 4.83 -4.26
CA TYR A 234 -22.32 3.68 -4.17
C TYR A 234 -21.82 2.54 -5.06
N MET A 235 -22.19 1.30 -4.73
CA MET A 235 -22.06 0.14 -5.62
C MET A 235 -23.31 -0.74 -5.53
N THR A 236 -23.52 -1.65 -6.48
CA THR A 236 -24.60 -2.63 -6.34
C THR A 236 -24.29 -3.62 -5.20
N ARG A 237 -25.32 -4.10 -4.52
CA ARG A 237 -25.23 -5.14 -3.48
C ARG A 237 -24.62 -6.44 -4.04
N ARG A 238 -24.82 -6.70 -5.34
CA ARG A 238 -24.19 -7.82 -6.05
C ARG A 238 -22.68 -7.64 -6.17
N ASP A 239 -22.20 -6.44 -6.51
CA ASP A 239 -20.77 -6.16 -6.63
C ASP A 239 -20.09 -6.08 -5.26
N TYR A 240 -20.81 -5.59 -4.24
CA TYR A 240 -20.39 -5.65 -2.83
C TYR A 240 -20.20 -7.10 -2.36
N ALA A 241 -21.22 -7.95 -2.52
CA ALA A 241 -21.16 -9.36 -2.15
C ALA A 241 -20.14 -10.16 -2.97
N ALA A 242 -19.80 -9.71 -4.18
CA ALA A 242 -18.74 -10.30 -5.00
C ALA A 242 -17.33 -9.81 -4.64
N GLY A 243 -17.19 -8.89 -3.67
CA GLY A 243 -15.90 -8.39 -3.19
C GLY A 243 -15.17 -7.46 -4.17
N VAL A 244 -15.88 -6.81 -5.09
CA VAL A 244 -15.24 -6.07 -6.21
C VAL A 244 -14.36 -4.90 -5.74
N LEU A 245 -14.74 -4.21 -4.66
CA LEU A 245 -13.91 -3.17 -4.06
C LEU A 245 -12.68 -3.75 -3.36
N SER A 246 -12.82 -4.84 -2.60
CA SER A 246 -11.69 -5.53 -1.97
C SER A 246 -10.71 -6.07 -3.01
N ASP A 247 -11.20 -6.70 -4.09
CA ASP A 247 -10.39 -7.11 -5.24
C ASP A 247 -9.63 -5.89 -5.82
N LEU A 248 -10.28 -4.73 -6.03
CA LEU A 248 -9.61 -3.51 -6.49
C LEU A 248 -8.55 -3.01 -5.50
N VAL A 249 -8.84 -2.99 -4.20
CA VAL A 249 -7.87 -2.62 -3.16
C VAL A 249 -6.62 -3.49 -3.31
N PHE A 250 -6.77 -4.82 -3.39
CA PHE A 250 -5.64 -5.74 -3.62
C PHE A 250 -4.81 -5.42 -4.88
N PHE A 251 -5.44 -5.03 -6.01
CA PHE A 251 -4.70 -4.64 -7.22
C PHE A 251 -4.04 -3.25 -7.16
N THR A 252 -4.40 -2.42 -6.18
CA THR A 252 -3.74 -1.14 -5.91
C THR A 252 -2.68 -1.23 -4.82
N LEU A 253 -2.62 -2.31 -4.04
CA LEU A 253 -1.54 -2.50 -3.07
C LEU A 253 -0.18 -2.62 -3.79
N PRO A 254 0.90 -2.11 -3.20
CA PRO A 254 2.24 -2.26 -3.77
C PRO A 254 2.58 -3.76 -3.83
N ILE A 255 2.99 -4.22 -5.00
CA ILE A 255 3.64 -5.53 -5.13
C ILE A 255 5.04 -5.39 -4.51
N ILE A 256 5.14 -5.72 -3.23
CA ILE A 256 6.43 -5.90 -2.56
C ILE A 256 6.96 -7.26 -3.04
N PRO A 257 8.12 -7.32 -3.73
CA PRO A 257 8.71 -8.61 -4.08
C PRO A 257 8.99 -9.39 -2.79
N PRO A 258 8.76 -10.72 -2.75
CA PRO A 258 9.04 -11.52 -1.56
C PRO A 258 10.50 -11.31 -1.14
N ALA A 259 10.74 -11.14 0.16
CA ALA A 259 12.00 -10.65 0.72
C ALA A 259 13.22 -11.60 0.57
N GLU A 260 13.06 -12.70 -0.16
CA GLU A 260 13.92 -13.89 -0.08
C GLU A 260 14.92 -14.07 -1.25
N VAL A 261 15.08 -13.09 -2.15
CA VAL A 261 15.90 -13.27 -3.37
C VAL A 261 17.21 -12.42 -3.40
N PHE A 262 17.42 -11.50 -2.46
CA PHE A 262 18.57 -10.58 -2.48
C PHE A 262 19.48 -10.56 -1.23
N SER A 263 19.39 -11.58 -0.39
CA SER A 263 20.37 -11.93 0.65
C SER A 263 20.16 -13.41 0.98
N SER A 264 21.13 -14.32 0.88
CA SER A 264 22.50 -14.22 1.39
C SER A 264 23.53 -14.99 0.56
N GLY A 265 23.27 -15.23 -0.72
CA GLY A 265 24.26 -15.79 -1.64
C GLY A 265 25.40 -14.80 -1.87
N GLU A 266 26.48 -14.94 -1.09
CA GLU A 266 27.79 -14.39 -1.44
C GLU A 266 28.05 -14.73 -2.92
N PRO A 267 28.36 -13.75 -3.79
CA PRO A 267 28.52 -14.02 -5.21
C PRO A 267 29.57 -15.13 -5.35
N PRO A 268 29.24 -16.26 -6.02
CA PRO A 268 30.09 -17.44 -5.99
C PRO A 268 31.51 -17.02 -6.36
N PRO A 269 32.52 -17.36 -5.53
CA PRO A 269 33.86 -16.82 -5.70
C PRO A 269 34.28 -17.07 -7.14
N PRO A 270 34.84 -16.05 -7.83
CA PRO A 270 35.03 -16.08 -9.26
C PRO A 270 35.73 -17.38 -9.63
N VAL A 271 35.02 -18.23 -10.37
CA VAL A 271 35.53 -19.54 -10.76
C VAL A 271 36.80 -19.27 -11.53
N GLN A 272 37.94 -19.48 -10.88
CA GLN A 272 39.23 -19.37 -11.54
C GLN A 272 39.30 -20.55 -12.49
N VAL A 273 38.84 -20.29 -13.73
CA VAL A 273 39.12 -21.14 -14.87
C VAL A 273 40.63 -21.13 -15.00
N LYS A 274 41.27 -22.13 -14.38
CA LYS A 274 42.69 -22.38 -14.51
C LYS A 274 42.91 -22.74 -15.97
N ILE A 275 43.31 -21.74 -16.75
CA ILE A 275 43.74 -21.91 -18.13
C ILE A 275 45.03 -22.72 -18.07
N THR A 276 44.88 -24.04 -18.02
CA THR A 276 45.96 -24.99 -18.26
C THR A 276 46.45 -24.73 -19.68
N ASN A 277 47.77 -24.67 -19.88
CA ASN A 277 48.41 -24.12 -21.08
C ASN A 277 47.71 -24.46 -22.41
N PRO A 278 47.54 -23.48 -23.32
CA PRO A 278 47.21 -23.74 -24.71
C PRO A 278 48.44 -24.28 -25.44
N GLU A 279 48.84 -25.51 -25.13
CA GLU A 279 49.94 -26.19 -25.79
C GLU A 279 49.40 -27.16 -26.87
N GLU A 280 49.65 -26.75 -28.12
CA GLU A 280 49.67 -27.59 -29.32
C GLU A 280 48.44 -28.47 -29.64
N ILE A 281 47.38 -27.86 -30.20
CA ILE A 281 46.50 -28.55 -31.15
C ILE A 281 46.70 -27.92 -32.53
N ARG A 282 47.37 -28.68 -33.41
CA ARG A 282 47.65 -28.28 -34.80
C ARG A 282 46.36 -28.29 -35.63
N PRO A 283 46.12 -27.31 -36.52
CA PRO A 283 45.08 -27.43 -37.52
C PRO A 283 45.57 -28.36 -38.64
N ASN A 284 44.91 -29.49 -38.85
CA ASN A 284 44.96 -30.16 -40.15
C ASN A 284 44.06 -29.38 -41.12
N SER A 285 44.58 -29.20 -42.33
CA SER A 285 43.90 -28.63 -43.47
C SER A 285 42.83 -29.58 -44.06
N ASP A 286 42.15 -29.06 -45.07
CA ASP A 286 41.37 -29.82 -46.06
C ASP A 286 39.98 -30.32 -45.61
N GLU A 287 38.94 -29.53 -45.93
CA GLU A 287 38.18 -29.87 -47.14
C GLU A 287 37.45 -28.65 -47.74
N GLN A 288 37.35 -28.64 -49.08
CA GLN A 288 36.68 -27.60 -49.84
C GLN A 288 35.19 -27.91 -49.98
N SER A 289 34.32 -26.93 -49.75
CA SER A 289 33.09 -26.87 -50.53
C SER A 289 32.64 -25.43 -50.75
N SER A 290 32.52 -25.07 -52.02
CA SER A 290 32.13 -23.76 -52.51
C SER A 290 30.60 -23.63 -52.57
N GLU A 291 30.04 -22.60 -51.93
CA GLU A 291 28.72 -22.10 -52.31
C GLU A 291 28.77 -20.59 -52.57
N GLU A 292 28.60 -20.24 -53.84
CA GLU A 292 28.70 -18.89 -54.38
C GLU A 292 27.42 -18.10 -54.07
N LYS A 293 27.54 -16.91 -53.46
CA LYS A 293 26.39 -16.07 -53.12
C LYS A 293 26.54 -14.66 -53.72
N PRO A 294 25.55 -14.16 -54.48
CA PRO A 294 25.74 -13.00 -55.34
C PRO A 294 25.90 -11.68 -54.57
N LYS A 295 26.89 -10.92 -55.02
CA LYS A 295 27.31 -9.61 -54.52
C LYS A 295 26.20 -8.56 -54.72
N ARG A 296 25.44 -8.24 -53.68
CA ARG A 296 24.47 -7.12 -53.71
C ARG A 296 25.19 -5.77 -53.65
N GLU A 297 24.82 -4.91 -54.58
CA GLU A 297 25.34 -3.57 -54.80
C GLU A 297 24.95 -2.59 -53.66
N PRO A 298 25.88 -1.73 -53.17
CA PRO A 298 25.59 -0.81 -52.08
C PRO A 298 24.78 0.40 -52.57
N ARG A 299 23.51 0.47 -52.15
CA ARG A 299 22.61 1.61 -52.41
C ARG A 299 23.18 2.89 -51.74
N PRO A 300 23.30 4.03 -52.45
CA PRO A 300 23.88 5.24 -51.90
C PRO A 300 23.03 5.84 -50.76
N ARG A 301 23.69 6.27 -49.68
CA ARG A 301 23.06 7.04 -48.59
C ARG A 301 22.66 8.43 -49.09
N ALA A 302 21.38 8.75 -49.01
CA ALA A 302 20.91 10.12 -49.16
C ALA A 302 21.47 10.99 -48.01
N GLN A 303 22.10 12.11 -48.34
CA GLN A 303 22.59 13.08 -47.38
C GLN A 303 21.41 13.85 -46.76
N SER A 304 21.25 13.79 -45.44
CA SER A 304 20.28 14.61 -44.71
C SER A 304 20.75 16.07 -44.68
N LYS A 305 19.99 16.99 -45.30
CA LYS A 305 20.19 18.44 -45.13
C LYS A 305 20.05 18.83 -43.65
N PRO A 306 20.86 19.78 -43.14
CA PRO A 306 20.61 20.37 -41.83
C PRO A 306 19.30 21.15 -41.85
N GLN A 307 18.43 20.89 -40.87
CA GLN A 307 17.23 21.70 -40.64
C GLN A 307 17.57 22.88 -39.74
N THR A 308 17.48 24.10 -40.29
CA THR A 308 17.54 25.33 -39.51
C THR A 308 16.25 25.46 -38.70
N ILE A 309 16.34 25.33 -37.38
CA ILE A 309 15.22 25.60 -36.47
C ILE A 309 15.08 27.12 -36.34
N ILE A 310 14.07 27.69 -37.00
CA ILE A 310 13.65 29.07 -36.78
C ILE A 310 12.72 29.09 -35.56
N VAL A 311 13.16 29.71 -34.47
CA VAL A 311 12.33 29.93 -33.27
C VAL A 311 11.48 31.19 -33.51
N PRO A 312 10.13 31.09 -33.55
CA PRO A 312 9.29 32.27 -33.61
C PRO A 312 9.30 33.02 -32.27
N PRO A 313 9.25 34.37 -32.26
CA PRO A 313 9.23 35.15 -31.03
C PRO A 313 7.94 34.94 -30.24
N ALA A 314 8.04 35.03 -28.90
CA ALA A 314 6.92 34.82 -28.00
C ALA A 314 5.83 35.88 -28.20
N VAL A 315 4.64 35.44 -28.64
CA VAL A 315 3.45 36.29 -28.72
C VAL A 315 2.83 36.40 -27.34
N SER A 316 3.07 37.52 -26.67
CA SER A 316 2.32 37.94 -25.48
C SER A 316 0.84 38.09 -25.85
N ARG A 317 -0.04 37.28 -25.25
CA ARG A 317 -1.49 37.48 -25.32
C ARG A 317 -2.00 38.05 -24.01
N SER A 318 -2.47 39.28 -24.09
CA SER A 318 -3.24 39.93 -23.03
C SER A 318 -4.54 39.18 -22.74
N ALA A 319 -4.93 39.16 -21.47
CA ALA A 319 -6.20 38.60 -21.03
C ALA A 319 -7.37 39.54 -21.40
N PRO A 320 -8.52 39.02 -21.85
CA PRO A 320 -9.77 39.77 -21.84
C PRO A 320 -10.37 39.74 -20.43
N ALA A 321 -10.65 40.92 -19.88
CA ALA A 321 -11.47 41.02 -18.67
C ALA A 321 -12.91 40.61 -18.97
N THR A 322 -13.49 39.74 -18.15
CA THR A 322 -14.91 39.37 -18.22
C THR A 322 -15.64 39.93 -17.01
N ASN A 323 -16.72 40.66 -17.27
CA ASN A 323 -17.42 41.47 -16.27
C ASN A 323 -18.14 40.64 -15.20
N ALA A 324 -18.27 41.25 -14.02
CA ALA A 324 -19.04 40.72 -12.90
C ALA A 324 -20.55 40.78 -13.16
N ILE A 325 -21.26 39.72 -12.77
CA ILE A 325 -22.66 39.80 -12.35
C ILE A 325 -22.79 38.95 -11.06
N ARG A 326 -23.04 39.62 -9.93
CA ARG A 326 -23.53 38.98 -8.70
C ARG A 326 -25.06 38.97 -8.71
N PRO A 327 -25.71 37.88 -8.30
CA PRO A 327 -26.93 37.93 -7.51
C PRO A 327 -26.62 37.81 -6.01
N PRO A 328 -27.46 38.38 -5.11
CA PRO A 328 -27.34 38.16 -3.68
C PRO A 328 -27.96 36.81 -3.30
N LEU A 329 -27.39 36.13 -2.29
CA LEU A 329 -28.10 35.07 -1.58
C LEU A 329 -28.02 35.32 -0.07
N GLU A 330 -29.16 35.07 0.56
CA GLU A 330 -29.50 35.54 1.90
C GLU A 330 -28.77 34.76 2.99
N GLY A 331 -28.58 35.41 4.13
CA GLY A 331 -27.96 34.77 5.29
C GLY A 331 -28.89 33.74 5.91
N ASN A 332 -28.44 32.49 6.00
CA ASN A 332 -29.09 31.46 6.78
C ASN A 332 -28.24 31.18 8.03
N GLN A 333 -28.71 31.66 9.20
CA GLN A 333 -28.06 31.42 10.48
C GLN A 333 -28.27 29.96 10.90
N PHE A 334 -27.26 29.11 10.68
CA PHE A 334 -27.24 27.79 11.29
C PHE A 334 -26.85 27.90 12.77
N ASN A 335 -27.86 27.83 13.64
CA ASN A 335 -27.66 27.62 15.07
C ASN A 335 -27.03 26.23 15.30
N LEU A 336 -25.77 26.22 15.74
CA LEU A 336 -25.10 25.00 16.19
C LEU A 336 -25.67 24.56 17.54
N ILE A 337 -26.69 23.70 17.54
CA ILE A 337 -27.12 23.03 18.77
C ILE A 337 -26.14 21.89 19.05
N ILE A 338 -25.18 22.16 19.94
CA ILE A 338 -24.29 21.14 20.48
C ILE A 338 -25.07 20.35 21.54
N PRO A 339 -25.30 19.04 21.39
CA PRO A 339 -25.86 18.23 22.47
C PRO A 339 -24.82 18.14 23.61
N GLN A 340 -25.16 18.65 24.79
CA GLN A 340 -24.33 18.45 25.98
C GLN A 340 -24.23 16.96 26.29
N GLN A 341 -22.99 16.44 26.31
CA GLN A 341 -22.74 15.12 26.88
C GLN A 341 -22.92 15.19 28.40
N ILE A 342 -23.77 14.29 28.90
CA ILE A 342 -24.02 14.11 30.33
C ILE A 342 -22.78 13.45 30.94
N LEU A 343 -22.09 14.14 31.85
CA LEU A 343 -21.11 13.49 32.72
C LEU A 343 -21.84 12.58 33.71
N PRO A 344 -21.41 11.31 33.89
CA PRO A 344 -21.80 10.54 35.07
C PRO A 344 -21.11 11.13 36.30
N ALA A 345 -21.87 11.32 37.38
CA ALA A 345 -21.30 11.71 38.66
C ALA A 345 -20.52 10.54 39.30
N GLN A 346 -19.32 10.84 39.81
CA GLN A 346 -18.61 10.09 40.85
C GLN A 346 -17.99 11.09 41.83
#